data_AF-A0A7C2EGI1-F1
#
_entry.id   AF-A0A7C2EGI1-F1
#
_cell.length_a   1.000
_cell.length_b   1.000
_cell.length_c   1.000
_cell.angle_alpha   90.00
_cell.angle_beta   90.00
_cell.angle_gamma   90.00
#
_symmetry.space_group_name_H-M   'P 1'
#
loop_
_entity.id
_entity.type
_entity.pdbx_description
1 polymer ?
#
loop_
_entity_poly.entity_id
_entity_poly.type
_entity_poly.pdbx_seq_one_letter_code
_entity_poly.pdbx_strand_id
1 'polypeptide(L)'
;MRGTILQVNISAGGIPKRPVAEAFLTPLGLKGDACAHPAVHGGPKQALLVLCAEVVDELAAKGFAVFYGALGENLTVAGLDPRRFRAGQRYQAGEAIVEVTRLRRPCRTLAVYGAGIEHEIFDRAASEGDPSSPKWGFGGVYASVVRAGWIRPGDPFVLLEELA
;
A
#
# COMPACT_ATOMS: atom_id res chain seq x y z
N MET A 1 14.11 -2.85 -7.63
CA MET A 1 14.00 -2.40 -6.22
C MET A 1 13.74 -3.59 -5.33
N ARG A 2 14.33 -3.63 -4.12
CA ARG A 2 14.24 -4.78 -3.23
C ARG A 2 13.91 -4.31 -1.82
N GLY A 3 12.79 -4.79 -1.29
CA GLY A 3 12.34 -4.55 0.07
C GLY A 3 11.85 -5.83 0.74
N THR A 4 11.33 -5.67 1.94
CA THR A 4 10.81 -6.75 2.79
C THR A 4 9.45 -6.37 3.32
N ILE A 5 8.53 -7.33 3.38
CA ILE A 5 7.21 -7.16 3.99
C ILE A 5 7.39 -7.16 5.51
N LEU A 6 7.15 -6.04 6.17
CA LEU A 6 7.23 -5.96 7.62
C LEU A 6 5.93 -6.43 8.28
N GLN A 7 4.78 -6.13 7.67
CA GLN A 7 3.48 -6.44 8.24
C GLN A 7 2.45 -6.72 7.15
N VAL A 8 1.64 -7.74 7.38
CA VAL A 8 0.45 -8.07 6.58
C VAL A 8 -0.78 -7.68 7.40
N ASN A 9 -1.68 -6.90 6.80
CA ASN A 9 -2.80 -6.26 7.49
C ASN A 9 -4.14 -6.56 6.83
N ILE A 10 -5.14 -6.88 7.64
CA ILE A 10 -6.53 -7.03 7.20
C ILE A 10 -7.50 -6.27 8.13
N SER A 11 -8.70 -5.96 7.65
CA SER A 11 -9.82 -5.48 8.47
C SER A 11 -11.13 -6.11 8.00
N ALA A 12 -12.14 -6.12 8.87
CA ALA A 12 -13.52 -6.43 8.49
C ALA A 12 -14.21 -5.28 7.71
N GLY A 13 -13.41 -4.34 7.17
CA GLY A 13 -13.88 -3.12 6.53
C GLY A 13 -13.29 -1.87 7.18
N GLY A 14 -12.88 -0.90 6.36
CA GLY A 14 -12.36 0.38 6.83
C GLY A 14 -10.94 0.31 7.40
N ILE A 15 -10.59 1.33 8.18
CA ILE A 15 -9.29 1.50 8.84
C ILE A 15 -9.48 1.61 10.36
N PRO A 16 -8.50 1.24 11.19
CA PRO A 16 -7.22 0.63 10.81
C PRO A 16 -7.36 -0.81 10.32
N LYS A 17 -6.42 -1.26 9.50
CA LYS A 17 -6.16 -2.70 9.32
C LYS A 17 -5.23 -3.19 10.44
N ARG A 18 -5.37 -4.45 10.82
CA ARG A 18 -4.65 -5.08 11.95
C ARG A 18 -3.73 -6.19 11.45
N PRO A 19 -2.59 -6.42 12.13
CA PRO A 19 -1.61 -7.41 11.72
C PRO A 19 -2.16 -8.83 11.76
N VAL A 20 -1.71 -9.64 10.81
CA VAL A 20 -1.89 -11.09 10.80
C VAL A 20 -0.55 -11.79 10.54
N ALA A 21 -0.42 -13.02 11.02
CA ALA A 21 0.81 -13.81 10.85
C ALA A 21 1.06 -14.19 9.38
N GLU A 22 -0.01 -14.38 8.61
CA GLU A 22 0.02 -14.65 7.18
C GLU A 22 -1.35 -14.38 6.58
N ALA A 23 -1.40 -14.17 5.27
CA ALA A 23 -2.66 -14.16 4.52
C ALA A 23 -2.46 -14.68 3.10
N PHE A 24 -3.50 -15.34 2.57
CA PHE A 24 -3.52 -15.79 1.18
C PHE A 24 -4.08 -14.67 0.29
N LEU A 25 -3.29 -14.22 -0.69
CA LEU A 25 -3.70 -13.21 -1.65
C LEU A 25 -4.47 -13.85 -2.82
N THR A 26 -5.73 -13.44 -2.98
CA THR A 26 -6.61 -13.82 -4.09
C THR A 26 -6.66 -12.72 -5.16
N PRO A 27 -7.21 -12.98 -6.37
CA PRO A 27 -7.42 -11.93 -7.37
C PRO A 27 -8.23 -10.71 -6.91
N LEU A 28 -8.99 -10.83 -5.81
CA LEU A 28 -9.83 -9.77 -5.25
C LEU A 28 -9.29 -9.17 -3.96
N GLY A 29 -8.16 -9.66 -3.45
CA GLY A 29 -7.51 -9.19 -2.23
C GLY A 29 -7.16 -10.30 -1.24
N LEU A 30 -6.67 -9.91 -0.06
CA LEU A 30 -6.29 -10.86 1.00
C LEU A 30 -7.52 -11.55 1.57
N LYS A 31 -7.46 -12.88 1.76
CA LYS A 31 -8.51 -13.60 2.50
C LYS A 31 -8.64 -13.02 3.91
N GLY A 32 -9.89 -12.79 4.33
CA GLY A 32 -10.21 -12.18 5.61
C GLY A 32 -10.23 -10.65 5.59
N ASP A 33 -9.79 -10.02 4.49
CA ASP A 33 -9.91 -8.57 4.31
C ASP A 33 -11.23 -8.22 3.63
N ALA A 34 -12.00 -7.32 4.24
CA ALA A 34 -13.21 -6.77 3.65
C ALA A 34 -12.98 -5.32 3.22
N CYS A 35 -13.65 -4.93 2.14
CA CYS A 35 -13.68 -3.55 1.71
C CYS A 35 -15.05 -2.93 2.00
N ALA A 36 -15.08 -1.91 2.87
CA ALA A 36 -16.31 -1.20 3.21
C ALA A 36 -16.90 -0.39 2.03
N HIS A 37 -16.08 -0.04 1.04
CA HIS A 37 -16.49 0.76 -0.11
C HIS A 37 -15.98 0.16 -1.43
N PRO A 38 -16.45 -1.04 -1.84
CA PRO A 38 -15.91 -1.79 -2.98
C PRO A 38 -15.98 -1.05 -4.32
N ALA A 39 -16.91 -0.10 -4.45
CA ALA A 39 -17.05 0.75 -5.63
C ALA A 39 -15.95 1.83 -5.75
N VAL A 40 -15.30 2.19 -4.64
CA VAL A 40 -14.30 3.26 -4.56
C VAL A 40 -12.91 2.71 -4.29
N HIS A 41 -12.84 1.76 -3.35
CA HIS A 41 -11.66 1.05 -2.91
C HIS A 41 -11.88 -0.43 -3.25
N GLY A 42 -11.00 -1.06 -4.02
CA GLY A 42 -11.11 -2.49 -4.33
C GLY A 42 -11.44 -2.82 -5.77
N GLY A 43 -11.84 -4.08 -5.98
CA GLY A 43 -11.89 -4.70 -7.30
C GLY A 43 -10.50 -5.17 -7.78
N PRO A 44 -10.43 -5.85 -8.93
CA PRO A 44 -9.21 -6.55 -9.36
C PRO A 44 -8.02 -5.63 -9.63
N LYS A 45 -8.25 -4.34 -9.89
CA LYS A 45 -7.18 -3.33 -10.06
C LYS A 45 -6.70 -2.70 -8.75
N GLN A 46 -7.33 -3.00 -7.62
CA GLN A 46 -7.03 -2.43 -6.30
C GLN A 46 -7.14 -3.50 -5.22
N ALA A 47 -6.78 -4.74 -5.57
CA ALA A 47 -6.86 -5.89 -4.70
C ALA A 47 -5.95 -5.76 -3.46
N LEU A 48 -4.86 -4.99 -3.60
CA LEU A 48 -3.88 -4.80 -2.54
C LEU A 48 -3.46 -3.34 -2.47
N LEU A 49 -3.41 -2.77 -1.26
CA LEU A 49 -2.77 -1.49 -0.99
C LEU A 49 -1.41 -1.74 -0.32
N VAL A 50 -0.34 -1.20 -0.92
CA VAL A 50 1.03 -1.31 -0.42
C VAL A 50 1.52 0.06 0.01
N LEU A 51 2.17 0.15 1.17
CA LEU A 51 2.73 1.40 1.70
C LEU A 51 4.11 1.16 2.32
N CYS A 52 5.01 2.12 2.15
CA CYS A 52 6.37 2.04 2.67
C CYS A 52 6.42 2.41 4.16
N ALA A 53 7.07 1.57 4.97
CA ALA A 53 7.26 1.76 6.40
C ALA A 53 7.89 3.12 6.71
N GLU A 54 8.85 3.53 5.88
CA GLU A 54 9.55 4.82 5.97
C GLU A 54 8.58 6.01 6.00
N VAL A 55 7.44 5.92 5.30
CA VAL A 55 6.41 6.98 5.31
C VAL A 55 5.63 6.97 6.62
N VAL A 56 5.27 5.78 7.13
CA VAL A 56 4.56 5.68 8.42
C VAL A 56 5.44 6.20 9.55
N ASP A 57 6.73 5.84 9.54
CA ASP A 57 7.70 6.26 10.54
C ASP A 57 7.95 7.78 10.48
N GLU A 58 8.02 8.37 9.28
CA GLU A 58 8.11 9.82 9.11
C GLU A 58 6.87 10.54 9.68
N LEU A 59 5.67 10.04 9.42
CA LEU A 59 4.43 10.60 9.95
C LEU A 59 4.36 10.46 11.47
N ALA A 60 4.75 9.32 12.02
CA ALA A 60 4.81 9.11 13.47
C ALA A 60 5.79 10.09 14.13
N ALA A 61 6.96 10.31 13.53
CA ALA A 61 7.95 11.29 14.00
C ALA A 61 7.43 12.74 13.94
N LYS A 62 6.51 13.05 13.03
CA LYS A 62 5.79 14.34 12.96
C LYS A 62 4.66 14.47 13.98
N GLY A 63 4.39 13.44 14.78
CA GLY A 63 3.38 13.44 15.84
C GLY A 63 2.00 12.93 15.42
N PHE A 64 1.86 12.39 14.20
CA PHE A 64 0.61 11.71 13.83
C PHE A 64 0.50 10.37 14.56
N ALA A 65 -0.69 10.03 15.07
CA ALA A 65 -0.94 8.79 15.81
C ALA A 65 -1.09 7.57 14.88
N VAL A 66 -0.14 7.38 13.96
CA VAL A 66 -0.15 6.32 12.96
C VAL A 66 0.74 5.15 13.36
N PHE A 67 0.46 3.99 12.78
CA PHE A 67 1.17 2.73 12.95
C PHE A 67 0.97 1.88 11.69
N TYR A 68 1.70 0.78 11.54
CA TYR A 68 1.53 -0.11 10.38
C TYR A 68 0.11 -0.70 10.34
N GLY A 69 -0.61 -0.44 9.25
CA GLY A 69 -2.03 -0.74 9.03
C GLY A 69 -2.97 0.45 9.29
N ALA A 70 -2.48 1.54 9.90
CA ALA A 70 -3.31 2.71 10.23
C ALA A 70 -3.87 3.39 8.99
N LEU A 71 -3.06 3.52 7.94
CA LEU A 71 -3.50 4.18 6.71
C LEU A 71 -4.41 3.26 5.86
N GLY A 72 -4.61 2.00 6.29
CA GLY A 72 -5.47 1.03 5.62
C GLY A 72 -4.74 0.20 4.57
N GLU A 73 -3.41 0.27 4.55
CA GLU A 73 -2.58 -0.58 3.71
C GLU A 73 -2.71 -2.05 4.12
N ASN A 74 -2.69 -2.93 3.12
CA ASN A 74 -2.64 -4.37 3.33
C ASN A 74 -1.21 -4.84 3.58
N LEU A 75 -0.23 -4.26 2.88
CA LEU A 75 1.18 -4.55 3.11
C LEU A 75 1.90 -3.28 3.54
N THR A 76 2.60 -3.38 4.66
CA THR A 76 3.63 -2.42 5.05
C THR A 76 4.98 -3.02 4.68
N VAL A 77 5.73 -2.33 3.81
CA VAL A 77 7.01 -2.81 3.24
C VAL A 77 8.15 -1.86 3.58
N ALA A 78 9.35 -2.37 3.81
CA ALA A 78 10.54 -1.55 4.10
C ALA A 78 11.66 -1.77 3.09
N GLY A 79 12.60 -0.81 3.04
CA GLY A 79 13.76 -0.81 2.16
C GLY A 79 13.47 -0.23 0.77
N LEU A 80 12.39 0.55 0.61
CA LEU A 80 11.92 1.04 -0.69
C LEU A 80 11.72 2.55 -0.68
N ASP A 81 12.07 3.19 -1.79
CA ASP A 81 11.68 4.57 -2.03
C ASP A 81 10.29 4.59 -2.70
N PRO A 82 9.24 5.11 -2.02
CA PRO A 82 7.89 5.17 -2.59
C PRO A 82 7.83 5.99 -3.88
N ARG A 83 8.76 6.94 -4.07
CA ARG A 83 8.82 7.80 -5.27
C ARG A 83 9.22 7.06 -6.53
N ARG A 84 9.68 5.80 -6.41
CA ARG A 84 10.09 4.96 -7.54
C ARG A 84 9.01 4.00 -8.04
N PHE A 85 7.85 3.93 -7.38
CA PHE A 85 6.73 3.13 -7.88
C PHE A 85 6.17 3.70 -9.18
N ARG A 86 5.93 2.84 -10.16
CA ARG A 86 5.28 3.17 -11.43
C ARG A 86 4.19 2.15 -11.76
N ALA A 87 3.11 2.60 -12.40
CA ALA A 87 2.10 1.68 -12.90
C ALA A 87 2.71 0.70 -13.91
N GLY A 88 2.28 -0.55 -13.89
CA GLY A 88 2.81 -1.63 -14.73
C GLY A 88 4.03 -2.35 -14.12
N GLN A 89 4.69 -1.79 -13.10
CA GLN A 89 5.75 -2.51 -12.40
C GLN A 89 5.20 -3.72 -11.66
N ARG A 90 5.87 -4.87 -11.81
CA ARG A 90 5.49 -6.12 -11.14
C ARG A 90 6.40 -6.40 -9.96
N TYR A 91 5.83 -6.83 -8.85
CA TYR A 91 6.58 -7.18 -7.65
C TYR A 91 6.27 -8.62 -7.24
N GLN A 92 7.30 -9.36 -6.87
CA GLN A 92 7.14 -10.53 -6.03
C GLN A 92 6.78 -10.05 -4.63
N ALA A 93 5.72 -10.62 -4.06
CA ALA A 93 5.30 -10.43 -2.68
C ALA A 93 5.08 -11.80 -2.05
N GLY A 94 6.08 -12.33 -1.34
CA GLY A 94 6.07 -13.72 -0.90
C GLY A 94 5.99 -14.69 -2.09
N GLU A 95 4.96 -15.54 -2.09
CA GLU A 95 4.66 -16.48 -3.19
C GLU A 95 3.89 -15.82 -4.35
N ALA A 96 3.25 -14.68 -4.08
CA ALA A 96 2.41 -13.96 -5.02
C ALA A 96 3.21 -13.05 -5.97
N ILE A 97 2.58 -12.70 -7.09
CA ILE A 97 3.05 -11.64 -8.01
C ILE A 97 1.94 -10.60 -8.14
N VAL A 98 2.29 -9.34 -7.92
CA VAL A 98 1.37 -8.20 -8.01
C VAL A 98 1.88 -7.18 -9.03
N GLU A 99 0.97 -6.42 -9.64
CA GLU A 99 1.31 -5.34 -10.57
C GLU A 99 0.76 -4.03 -10.04
N VAL A 100 1.61 -3.02 -9.89
CA VAL A 100 1.21 -1.68 -9.47
C VAL A 100 0.26 -1.10 -10.51
N THR A 101 -0.92 -0.64 -10.08
CA THR A 101 -1.93 -0.11 -10.99
C THR A 101 -2.00 1.40 -10.95
N ARG A 102 -1.96 2.00 -9.76
CA ARG A 102 -2.06 3.45 -9.56
C ARG A 102 -1.62 3.87 -8.17
N LEU A 103 -1.32 5.16 -8.03
CA LEU A 103 -1.21 5.79 -6.71
C LEU A 103 -2.55 5.75 -5.96
N ARG A 104 -2.47 5.60 -4.63
CA ARG A 104 -3.62 5.82 -3.76
C ARG A 104 -3.85 7.32 -3.59
N ARG A 105 -5.07 7.77 -3.89
CA ARG A 105 -5.55 9.10 -3.48
C ARG A 105 -6.03 9.01 -2.03
N PRO A 106 -5.65 9.95 -1.13
CA PRO A 106 -6.14 9.96 0.23
C PRO A 106 -7.65 10.19 0.27
N CYS A 107 -8.29 9.74 1.34
CA CYS A 107 -9.72 9.94 1.58
C CYS A 107 -9.93 10.52 2.98
N ARG A 108 -11.08 11.16 3.18
CA ARG A 108 -11.45 11.84 4.43
C ARG A 108 -11.39 10.94 5.67
N THR A 109 -11.50 9.62 5.49
CA THR A 109 -11.36 8.65 6.58
C THR A 109 -10.01 8.76 7.29
N LEU A 110 -8.96 9.22 6.60
CA LEU A 110 -7.63 9.40 7.20
C LEU A 110 -7.56 10.54 8.23
N ALA A 111 -8.52 11.48 8.21
CA ALA A 111 -8.54 12.61 9.13
C ALA A 111 -8.59 12.20 10.61
N VAL A 112 -9.00 10.97 10.92
CA VAL A 112 -8.97 10.40 12.29
C VAL A 112 -7.55 10.35 12.87
N TYR A 113 -6.51 10.35 12.04
CA TYR A 113 -5.11 10.32 12.47
C TYR A 113 -4.48 11.69 12.65
N GLY A 114 -5.19 12.77 12.31
CA GLY A 114 -4.75 14.14 12.50
C GLY A 114 -5.14 15.05 11.34
N ALA A 115 -5.46 16.30 11.66
CA ALA A 115 -5.70 17.33 10.66
C ALA A 115 -4.45 17.51 9.79
N GLY A 116 -4.64 17.59 8.48
CA GLY A 116 -3.55 17.83 7.53
C GLY A 116 -2.75 16.59 7.12
N ILE A 117 -3.02 15.40 7.67
CA ILE A 117 -2.30 14.17 7.28
C ILE A 117 -2.37 13.89 5.77
N GLU A 118 -3.47 14.27 5.11
CA GLU A 118 -3.63 14.12 3.66
C GLU A 118 -2.56 14.91 2.88
N HIS A 119 -2.17 16.09 3.36
CA HIS A 119 -1.13 16.92 2.75
C HIS A 119 0.28 16.36 2.97
N GLU A 120 0.47 15.58 4.05
CA GLU A 120 1.73 14.92 4.31
C GLU A 120 1.99 13.73 3.38
N ILE A 121 0.94 13.17 2.78
CA ILE A 121 1.05 11.96 1.94
C ILE A 121 0.65 12.15 0.48
N PHE A 122 0.08 13.31 0.13
CA PHE A 122 -0.38 13.60 -1.21
C PHE A 122 -0.39 15.10 -1.49
N ASP A 123 0.18 15.48 -2.63
CA ASP A 123 0.24 16.88 -3.07
C ASP A 123 -0.38 17.06 -4.47
N ARG A 124 -0.35 18.31 -4.94
CA ARG A 124 -0.89 18.68 -6.24
C ARG A 124 -0.16 17.99 -7.38
N ALA A 125 1.18 17.95 -7.35
CA ALA A 125 1.98 17.32 -8.39
C ALA A 125 1.65 15.82 -8.52
N ALA A 126 1.55 15.09 -7.42
CA ALA A 126 1.10 13.68 -7.42
C ALA A 126 -0.34 13.54 -7.93
N SER A 127 -1.22 14.50 -7.64
CA SER A 127 -2.60 14.50 -8.11
C SER A 127 -2.73 14.68 -9.64
N GLU A 128 -1.79 15.41 -10.24
CA GLU A 128 -1.68 15.70 -11.67
C GLU A 128 -0.90 14.61 -12.42
N GLY A 129 -0.33 13.64 -11.69
CA GLY A 129 0.43 12.53 -12.27
C GLY A 129 1.90 12.86 -12.54
N ASP A 130 2.45 13.90 -11.91
CA ASP A 130 3.86 14.26 -12.02
C ASP A 130 4.75 13.36 -11.13
N PRO A 131 5.56 12.47 -11.73
CA PRO A 131 6.41 11.55 -10.97
C PRO A 131 7.59 12.23 -10.25
N SER A 132 7.81 13.52 -10.46
CA SER A 132 8.80 14.32 -9.72
C SER A 132 8.30 14.81 -8.36
N SER A 133 7.00 14.63 -8.06
CA SER A 133 6.41 15.00 -6.78
C SER A 133 7.22 14.46 -5.58
N PRO A 134 7.53 15.30 -4.58
CA PRO A 134 8.16 14.82 -3.35
C PRO A 134 7.23 13.89 -2.56
N LYS A 135 5.92 13.93 -2.80
CA LYS A 135 4.90 13.06 -2.18
C LYS A 135 4.49 11.90 -3.09
N TRP A 136 5.22 11.64 -4.19
CA TRP A 136 4.91 10.49 -5.06
C TRP A 136 4.97 9.18 -4.28
N GLY A 137 3.85 8.44 -4.27
CA GLY A 137 3.74 7.15 -3.59
C GLY A 137 3.65 7.21 -2.07
N PHE A 138 3.67 8.39 -1.43
CA PHE A 138 3.61 8.51 0.04
C PHE A 138 2.29 7.98 0.61
N GLY A 139 1.17 8.21 -0.09
CA GLY A 139 -0.12 7.59 0.26
C GLY A 139 -0.19 6.08 0.01
N GLY A 140 0.85 5.47 -0.54
CA GLY A 140 0.87 4.09 -1.00
C GLY A 140 0.36 3.91 -2.44
N VAL A 141 0.44 2.67 -2.92
CA VAL A 141 0.05 2.26 -4.26
C VAL A 141 -0.93 1.10 -4.23
N TYR A 142 -1.90 1.14 -5.13
CA TYR A 142 -2.76 -0.01 -5.39
C TYR A 142 -2.06 -0.96 -6.35
N ALA A 143 -2.33 -2.26 -6.17
CA ALA A 143 -1.87 -3.31 -7.05
C ALA A 143 -2.99 -4.30 -7.39
N SER A 144 -2.89 -4.86 -8.61
CA SER A 144 -3.63 -6.04 -9.04
C SER A 144 -2.82 -7.30 -8.76
N VAL A 145 -3.47 -8.45 -8.83
CA VAL A 145 -2.81 -9.74 -8.61
C VAL A 145 -2.58 -10.44 -9.95
N VAL A 146 -1.31 -10.64 -10.29
CA VAL A 146 -0.90 -11.41 -11.47
C VAL A 146 -0.87 -12.90 -11.13
N ARG A 147 -0.40 -13.25 -9.93
CA ARG A 147 -0.39 -14.62 -9.40
C ARG A 147 -0.74 -14.61 -7.92
N ALA A 148 -1.75 -15.39 -7.53
CA ALA A 148 -2.15 -15.61 -6.14
C ALA A 148 -1.08 -16.39 -5.35
N GLY A 149 -1.06 -16.24 -4.03
CA GLY A 149 -0.09 -16.94 -3.18
C GLY A 149 -0.15 -16.51 -1.71
N TRP A 150 0.57 -17.23 -0.86
CA TRP A 150 0.75 -16.82 0.54
C TRP A 150 1.73 -15.66 0.68
N ILE A 151 1.43 -14.81 1.65
CA ILE A 151 2.26 -13.66 2.04
C ILE A 151 2.39 -13.66 3.56
N ARG A 152 3.62 -13.48 4.04
CA ARG A 152 4.01 -13.47 5.45
C ARG A 152 4.91 -12.28 5.76
N PRO A 153 4.92 -11.75 7.00
CA PRO A 153 6.00 -10.90 7.47
C PRO A 153 7.37 -11.58 7.27
N GLY A 154 8.36 -10.81 6.83
CA GLY A 154 9.69 -11.30 6.46
C GLY A 154 9.83 -11.69 4.98
N ASP A 155 8.73 -11.86 4.25
CA ASP A 155 8.78 -12.19 2.83
C ASP A 155 9.39 -11.06 1.98
N PRO A 156 9.99 -11.40 0.82
CA PRO A 156 10.48 -10.41 -0.12
C PRO A 156 9.34 -9.58 -0.73
N PHE A 157 9.55 -8.27 -0.87
CA PHE A 157 8.79 -7.40 -1.76
C PHE A 157 9.74 -6.79 -2.81
N VAL A 158 9.82 -7.41 -3.99
CA VAL A 158 10.93 -7.18 -4.93
C VAL A 158 10.40 -6.96 -6.33
N LEU A 159 10.84 -5.88 -6.98
CA LEU A 159 10.54 -5.59 -8.37
C LEU A 159 11.06 -6.73 -9.24
N LEU A 160 10.15 -7.37 -9.95
CA LEU A 160 10.43 -8.27 -11.07
C LEU A 160 10.60 -7.38 -12.30
N GLU A 161 11.51 -7.76 -13.20
CA GLU A 161 12.00 -6.94 -14.31
C GLU A 161 10.92 -6.06 -14.99
N GLU A 162 11.29 -4.81 -15.25
CA GLU A 162 10.42 -3.84 -15.93
C GLU A 162 10.06 -4.40 -17.31
N LEU A 163 8.77 -4.59 -17.58
CA LEU A 163 8.31 -4.85 -18.94
C LEU A 163 8.79 -3.69 -19.80
N ALA A 164 9.68 -4.01 -20.75
CA ALA A 164 10.23 -3.10 -21.74
C ALA A 164 9.14 -2.40 -22.56
#